data_AF-A0A6C0KRV4-F1
#
_entry.id   AF-A0A6C0KRV4-F1
#
_cell.length_a   1.000
_cell.length_b   1.000
_cell.length_c   1.000
_cell.angle_alpha   90.00
_cell.angle_beta   90.00
_cell.angle_gamma   90.00
#
_symmetry.space_group_name_H-M   'P 1'
#
loop_
_entity.id
_entity.type
_entity.pdbx_description
1 polymer ?
#
loop_
_entity_poly.entity_id
_entity_poly.type
_entity_poly.pdbx_seq_one_letter_code
_entity_poly.pdbx_strand_id
1 'polypeptide(L)' 'MDIEVKIDDKIDIDKIKFQKMIFLYNALDRGWSIKKRKDSYIFTKNHEGKKEIFEESFLATFMKENIDINNILS' A
#
# COMPACT_ATOMS: atom_id res chain seq x y z
N MET A 1 7.54 -19.77 -10.15
CA MET A 1 7.00 -19.70 -11.53
C MET A 1 7.13 -18.26 -11.92
N ASP A 2 8.10 -17.94 -12.76
CA ASP A 2 8.33 -16.57 -13.17
C ASP A 2 7.42 -16.30 -14.35
N ILE A 3 6.46 -15.41 -14.15
CA ILE A 3 5.53 -14.98 -15.20
C ILE A 3 6.08 -13.67 -15.74
N GLU A 4 6.57 -13.70 -16.98
CA GLU A 4 6.88 -12.48 -17.71
C GLU A 4 5.59 -11.85 -18.22
N VAL A 5 5.30 -10.64 -17.72
CA VAL A 5 4.23 -9.80 -18.26
C VAL A 5 4.85 -8.89 -19.31
N LYS A 6 4.37 -8.98 -20.56
CA LYS A 6 4.72 -8.01 -21.60
C LYS A 6 4.03 -6.69 -21.28
N ILE A 7 4.82 -5.69 -20.90
CA ILE A 7 4.36 -4.34 -20.62
C ILE A 7 4.77 -3.46 -21.79
N ASP A 8 3.84 -2.68 -22.33
CA ASP A 8 4.12 -1.69 -23.37
C ASP A 8 5.00 -0.56 -22.78
N ASP A 9 5.96 -0.05 -23.55
CA ASP A 9 6.84 1.06 -23.16
C ASP A 9 6.06 2.33 -22.79
N LYS A 10 4.80 2.43 -23.26
CA LYS A 10 3.85 3.47 -22.86
C LYS A 10 2.64 2.88 -22.15
N ILE A 11 2.67 2.92 -20.83
CA ILE A 11 1.48 2.68 -20.00
C ILE A 11 0.76 4.01 -19.79
N ASP A 12 -0.46 4.13 -20.33
CA ASP A 12 -1.38 5.19 -19.91
C ASP A 12 -2.12 4.73 -18.65
N ILE A 13 -1.80 5.34 -17.51
CA ILE A 13 -2.41 5.04 -16.22
C ILE A 13 -2.90 6.33 -15.56
N ASP A 14 -4.15 6.29 -15.08
CA ASP A 14 -4.70 7.35 -14.25
C ASP A 14 -3.84 7.57 -12.99
N LYS A 15 -3.52 8.84 -12.71
CA LYS A 15 -2.64 9.22 -11.59
C LYS A 15 -3.19 8.76 -10.25
N ILE A 16 -4.51 8.84 -10.03
CA ILE A 16 -5.13 8.42 -8.77
C ILE A 16 -5.04 6.91 -8.62
N LYS A 17 -5.30 6.16 -9.70
CA LYS A 17 -5.14 4.70 -9.73
C LYS A 17 -3.69 4.30 -9.43
N PHE A 18 -2.72 4.98 -10.01
CA PHE A 18 -1.30 4.71 -9.77
C PHE A 18 -0.90 5.00 -8.31
N GLN A 19 -1.32 6.13 -7.74
CA GLN A 19 -1.11 6.43 -6.31
C GLN A 19 -1.73 5.38 -5.39
N LYS A 20 -2.94 4.89 -5.70
CA LYS A 20 -3.55 3.77 -4.96
C LYS A 20 -2.71 2.49 -5.06
N MET A 21 -2.15 2.19 -6.22
CA MET A 21 -1.27 1.03 -6.39
C MET A 21 0.00 1.14 -5.56
N ILE A 22 0.66 2.30 -5.56
CA ILE A 22 1.83 2.60 -4.71
C ILE A 22 1.47 2.39 -3.23
N PHE A 23 0.33 2.95 -2.80
CA PHE A 23 -0.13 2.86 -1.43
C PHE A 23 -0.35 1.42 -0.96
N LEU A 24 -1.02 0.62 -1.79
CA LEU A 24 -1.27 -0.78 -1.50
C LEU A 24 0.03 -1.58 -1.48
N TYR A 25 0.93 -1.35 -2.44
CA TYR A 25 2.21 -2.03 -2.51
C TYR A 25 3.08 -1.76 -1.29
N ASN A 26 3.30 -0.49 -0.94
CA ASN A 26 4.11 -0.09 0.22
C ASN A 26 3.57 -0.68 1.52
N ALA A 27 2.25 -0.73 1.70
CA ALA A 27 1.66 -1.31 2.89
C ALA A 27 1.89 -2.82 2.98
N LEU A 28 1.75 -3.55 1.85
CA LEU A 28 2.07 -4.98 1.80
C LEU A 28 3.54 -5.23 2.14
N ASP A 29 4.45 -4.46 1.54
CA ASP A 29 5.90 -4.59 1.78
C ASP A 29 6.27 -4.37 3.25
N ARG A 30 5.57 -3.45 3.92
CA ARG A 30 5.70 -3.18 5.37
C ARG A 30 4.99 -4.19 6.27
N GLY A 31 4.52 -5.31 5.73
CA GLY A 31 3.91 -6.41 6.47
C GLY A 31 2.44 -6.22 6.84
N TRP A 32 1.73 -5.30 6.19
CA TRP A 32 0.27 -5.21 6.34
C TRP A 32 -0.42 -6.28 5.49
N SER A 33 -1.49 -6.86 6.02
CA SER A 33 -2.49 -7.58 5.25
C SER A 33 -3.56 -6.61 4.75
N ILE A 34 -3.94 -6.72 3.48
CA ILE A 34 -4.95 -5.86 2.86
C ILE A 34 -6.12 -6.69 2.35
N LYS A 35 -7.34 -6.28 2.68
CA LYS A 35 -8.58 -6.91 2.21
C LYS A 35 -9.50 -5.89 1.56
N LYS A 36 -9.79 -6.05 0.26
CA LYS A 36 -10.79 -5.23 -0.43
C LYS A 36 -12.21 -5.62 -0.01
N ARG A 37 -13.07 -4.63 0.25
CA ARG A 37 -14.48 -4.76 0.60
C ARG A 37 -15.30 -3.71 -0.15
N LYS A 38 -15.97 -4.12 -1.23
CA LYS A 38 -16.71 -3.19 -2.10
C LYS A 38 -15.81 -2.01 -2.52
N ASP A 39 -16.09 -0.82 -1.99
CA ASP A 39 -15.41 0.44 -2.30
C ASP A 39 -14.31 0.83 -1.28
N SER A 40 -14.02 -0.04 -0.32
CA SER A 40 -12.99 0.19 0.70
C SER A 40 -11.94 -0.91 0.77
N TYR A 41 -10.83 -0.60 1.44
CA TYR A 41 -9.77 -1.54 1.77
C TYR A 41 -9.60 -1.56 3.30
N ILE A 42 -9.47 -2.76 3.85
CA ILE A 42 -9.19 -2.97 5.27
C ILE A 42 -7.72 -3.37 5.38
N PHE A 43 -6.96 -2.61 6.14
CA PHE A 43 -5.56 -2.88 6.45
C PHE A 43 -5.48 -3.50 7.85
N THR A 44 -4.70 -4.55 8.01
CA THR A 44 -4.49 -5.22 9.29
C THR A 44 -3.04 -5.62 9.41
N LYS A 45 -2.41 -5.33 10.55
CA LYS A 45 -1.05 -5.77 10.86
C LYS A 45 -1.11 -6.62 12.13
N ASN A 46 -0.31 -7.68 12.17
CA ASN A 46 -0.23 -8.49 13.37
C ASN A 46 0.64 -7.76 14.41
N HIS A 47 0.08 -7.53 15.59
CA HIS A 47 0.75 -6.87 16.71
C HIS A 47 1.00 -7.84 17.87
N GLU A 48 1.17 -9.14 17.58
CA GLU A 48 1.48 -10.19 18.58
C GLU A 48 0.53 -10.18 19.79
N GLY A 49 -0.75 -9.86 19.57
CA GLY A 49 -1.77 -9.77 20.62
C GLY A 49 -1.69 -8.53 21.52
N LYS A 50 -0.79 -7.58 21.25
CA LYS A 50 -0.71 -6.31 21.96
C LYS A 50 -1.81 -5.38 21.47
N LYS A 51 -2.50 -4.74 22.43
CA LYS A 51 -3.44 -3.66 22.15
C LYS A 51 -2.64 -2.39 21.89
N GLU A 52 -2.69 -1.89 20.66
CA GLU A 52 -2.15 -0.56 20.32
C GLU A 52 -3.27 0.47 20.37
N ILE A 53 -2.96 1.63 20.96
CA ILE A 53 -3.81 2.82 20.87
C ILE A 53 -3.26 3.63 19.71
N PHE A 54 -4.03 3.73 18.63
CA PHE A 54 -3.64 4.52 17.48
C PHE A 54 -4.05 5.97 17.68
N GLU A 55 -3.05 6.83 17.81
CA GLU A 55 -3.25 8.28 17.82
C GLU A 55 -3.38 8.81 16.39
N GLU A 56 -3.85 10.06 16.24
CA GLU A 56 -3.91 10.73 14.94
C GLU A 56 -2.53 10.82 14.26
N SER A 57 -1.48 10.99 15.06
CA SER A 57 -0.07 10.98 14.63
C SER A 57 0.32 9.68 13.92
N PHE A 58 -0.21 8.55 14.37
CA PHE A 58 -0.01 7.25 13.73
C PHE A 58 -0.66 7.23 12.35
N LEU A 59 -1.91 7.72 12.22
CA LEU A 59 -2.60 7.75 10.93
C LEU A 59 -1.85 8.64 9.93
N ALA A 60 -1.39 9.82 10.35
CA ALA A 60 -0.61 10.71 9.50
C ALA A 60 0.70 10.05 9.04
N THR A 61 1.40 9.38 9.96
CA THR A 61 2.63 8.63 9.68
C THR A 61 2.36 7.49 8.69
N PHE A 62 1.34 6.67 8.95
CA PHE A 62 0.91 5.58 8.06
C PHE A 62 0.61 6.10 6.65
N MET A 63 -0.09 7.22 6.52
CA MET A 63 -0.41 7.78 5.21
C MET A 63 0.85 8.25 4.47
N LYS A 64 1.73 8.99 5.16
CA LYS A 64 2.99 9.49 4.58
C LYS A 64 3.89 8.36 4.11
N GLU A 65 4.00 7.34 4.94
CA GLU A 65 4.83 6.16 4.71
C GLU A 65 4.39 5.35 3.49
N ASN A 66 3.08 5.20 3.29
CA ASN A 66 2.58 4.34 2.24
C ASN A 66 2.34 5.09 0.92
N ILE A 67 2.21 6.42 0.90
CA ILE A 67 1.98 7.18 -0.34
C ILE A 67 3.27 7.49 -1.14
N ASP A 68 4.45 7.40 -0.51
CA ASP A 68 5.71 7.81 -1.13
C ASP A 68 6.16 6.81 -2.22
N ILE A 69 6.29 7.32 -3.45
CA ILE A 69 6.77 6.54 -4.60
C ILE A 69 8.26 6.20 -4.50
N ASN A 70 9.04 7.01 -3.77
CA ASN A 70 10.48 6.79 -3.65
C ASN A 70 10.80 5.45 -2.96
N ASN A 71 9.86 4.92 -2.16
CA ASN A 71 9.99 3.58 -1.57
C ASN A 71 10.04 2.44 -2.61
N ILE A 72 9.60 2.69 -3.85
CA ILE A 72 9.56 1.71 -4.94
C ILE A 72 10.74 1.91 -5.92
N LEU A 73 11.25 3.13 -6.03
CA LEU A 73 12.27 3.51 -7.02
C LEU A 73 13.71 3.29 -6.51
N SER A 74 13.88 2.95 -5.22
CA SER A 74 15.16 2.62 -4.58
C SER A 74 15.55 1.16 -4.78
#